data_AF-A0A3D5KE38-F1
#
_entry.id   AF-A0A3D5KE38-F1
#
_cell.length_a   1.000
_cell.length_b   1.000
_cell.length_c   1.000
_cell.angle_alpha   90.00
_cell.angle_beta   90.00
_cell.angle_gamma   90.00
#
_symmetry.space_group_name_H-M   'P 1'
#
loop_
_entity.id
_entity.type
_entity.pdbx_description
1 polymer ?
#
loop_
_entity_poly.entity_id
_entity_poly.type
_entity_poly.pdbx_seq_one_letter_code
_entity_poly.pdbx_strand_id
1 'polypeptide(L)'
;MLLLTVVYEGRRDLIGDINELKEYLKSKGILIGISESIVGEMQFIKIFCSEEEYNDKIVNTFNLYMANILYKIAVCEFYDRDMMNFLNDTYFFLKPDEIRDVEILSMRMLKGEDLNIDDCSIYCMNRKNNIINKIISCLKENDEININGFITFRMRELREDIDFIIDKVVEKYMVEKEYSEFIKLLKYFVEIQDSKLETVNIIIDPNGKYFIRDKDGNDMLREFLNELSGEKITENNLEDLI
;
A
#
# COMPACT_ATOMS: atom_id res chain seq x y z
N MET A 1 -4.78 -38.08 5.19
CA MET A 1 -3.56 -37.64 5.90
C MET A 1 -3.79 -36.29 6.59
N LEU A 2 -3.19 -36.11 7.77
CA LEU A 2 -3.17 -34.81 8.46
C LEU A 2 -2.27 -33.85 7.68
N LEU A 3 -2.72 -32.62 7.46
CA LEU A 3 -1.93 -31.54 6.88
C LEU A 3 -1.36 -30.63 7.97
N LEU A 4 -2.19 -30.24 8.93
CA LEU A 4 -1.81 -29.33 10.01
C LEU A 4 -2.83 -29.39 11.14
N THR A 5 -2.35 -29.27 12.36
CA THR A 5 -3.15 -28.98 13.56
C THR A 5 -2.91 -27.53 13.96
N VAL A 6 -3.95 -26.71 13.96
CA VAL A 6 -3.89 -25.32 14.42
C VAL A 6 -4.44 -25.25 15.85
N VAL A 7 -3.66 -24.67 16.76
CA VAL A 7 -4.01 -24.52 18.18
C VAL A 7 -4.02 -23.05 18.55
N TYR A 8 -5.10 -22.58 19.20
CA TYR A 8 -5.21 -21.18 19.63
C TYR A 8 -6.14 -20.99 20.83
N GLU A 9 -5.97 -19.87 21.53
CA GLU A 9 -6.83 -19.47 22.65
C GLU A 9 -8.04 -18.64 22.15
N GLY A 10 -9.21 -18.92 22.71
CA GLY A 10 -10.56 -18.59 22.19
C GLY A 10 -10.97 -17.12 22.05
N ARG A 11 -10.18 -16.30 21.36
CA ARG A 11 -10.56 -14.94 20.93
C ARG A 11 -10.41 -14.67 19.43
N ARG A 12 -9.78 -15.56 18.66
CA ARG A 12 -9.60 -15.39 17.21
C ARG A 12 -10.61 -16.22 16.44
N ASP A 13 -11.36 -15.63 15.52
CA ASP A 13 -12.19 -16.38 14.57
C ASP A 13 -11.31 -16.90 13.42
N LEU A 14 -10.53 -17.95 13.71
CA LEU A 14 -9.74 -18.67 12.71
C LEU A 14 -10.60 -19.60 11.85
N ILE A 15 -11.79 -19.95 12.32
CA ILE A 15 -12.71 -20.86 11.63
C ILE A 15 -13.23 -20.20 10.36
N GLY A 16 -13.54 -18.91 10.38
CA GLY A 16 -13.88 -18.14 9.18
C GLY A 16 -12.80 -18.23 8.09
N ASP A 17 -11.56 -17.85 8.41
CA ASP A 17 -10.43 -17.87 7.47
C ASP A 17 -10.14 -19.29 6.93
N ILE A 18 -10.26 -20.33 7.77
CA ILE A 18 -10.04 -21.73 7.36
C ILE A 18 -11.19 -22.27 6.49
N ASN A 19 -12.43 -21.82 6.72
CA ASN A 19 -13.55 -22.18 5.84
C ASN A 19 -13.43 -21.54 4.46
N GLU A 20 -12.98 -20.28 4.39
CA GLU A 20 -12.66 -19.64 3.11
C GLU A 20 -11.57 -20.42 2.37
N LEU A 21 -10.52 -20.86 3.09
CA LEU A 21 -9.48 -21.72 2.54
C LEU A 21 -10.06 -23.03 1.98
N LYS A 22 -10.99 -23.67 2.69
CA LYS A 22 -11.64 -24.91 2.24
C LYS A 22 -12.39 -24.72 0.93
N GLU A 23 -13.22 -23.68 0.82
CA GLU A 23 -13.97 -23.41 -0.41
C GLU A 23 -13.04 -23.03 -1.57
N TYR A 24 -11.97 -22.27 -1.28
CA TYR A 24 -10.96 -21.94 -2.26
C TYR A 24 -10.22 -23.19 -2.79
N LEU A 25 -9.76 -24.07 -1.91
CA LEU A 25 -9.08 -25.31 -2.31
C LEU A 25 -10.01 -26.24 -3.09
N LYS A 26 -11.28 -26.31 -2.69
CA LYS A 26 -12.31 -27.05 -3.41
C LYS A 26 -12.49 -26.52 -4.84
N SER A 27 -12.43 -25.21 -5.06
CA SER A 27 -12.46 -24.62 -6.41
C SER A 27 -11.27 -25.01 -7.29
N LYS A 28 -10.15 -25.38 -6.66
CA LYS A 28 -8.94 -25.92 -7.32
C LYS A 28 -8.93 -27.45 -7.43
N GLY A 29 -10.02 -28.11 -7.06
CA GLY A 29 -10.14 -29.57 -7.07
C GLY A 29 -9.41 -30.27 -5.93
N ILE A 30 -9.14 -29.57 -4.82
CA ILE A 30 -8.50 -30.13 -3.62
C ILE A 30 -9.53 -30.20 -2.50
N LEU A 31 -9.82 -31.41 -2.01
CA LEU A 31 -10.79 -31.62 -0.94
C LEU A 31 -10.09 -31.72 0.41
N ILE A 32 -10.39 -30.76 1.30
CA ILE A 32 -9.91 -30.80 2.68
C ILE A 32 -11.03 -31.05 3.69
N GLY A 33 -10.73 -31.90 4.67
CA GLY A 33 -11.55 -32.15 5.85
C GLY A 33 -11.09 -31.29 7.02
N ILE A 34 -12.03 -30.85 7.85
CA ILE A 34 -11.76 -30.06 9.05
C ILE A 34 -12.41 -30.78 10.22
N SER A 35 -11.68 -30.95 11.32
CA SER A 35 -12.21 -31.42 12.60
C SER A 35 -11.84 -30.43 13.69
N GLU A 36 -12.84 -30.00 14.45
CA GLU A 36 -12.67 -29.05 15.55
C GLU A 36 -12.86 -29.76 16.90
N SER A 37 -12.05 -29.39 17.87
CA SER A 37 -12.25 -29.81 19.27
C SER A 37 -11.78 -28.73 20.22
N ILE A 38 -12.41 -28.64 21.38
CA ILE A 38 -12.07 -27.68 22.44
C ILE A 38 -11.61 -28.45 23.66
N VAL A 39 -10.45 -28.06 24.21
CA VAL A 39 -9.91 -28.63 25.44
C VAL A 39 -9.53 -27.47 26.37
N GLY A 40 -10.34 -27.25 27.41
CA GLY A 40 -10.18 -26.06 28.27
C GLY A 40 -10.42 -24.77 27.47
N GLU A 41 -9.46 -23.85 27.50
CA GLU A 41 -9.49 -22.58 26.75
C GLU A 41 -8.89 -22.69 25.35
N MET A 42 -8.32 -23.86 25.02
CA MET A 42 -7.63 -24.12 23.75
C MET A 42 -8.59 -24.73 22.72
N GLN A 43 -8.57 -24.15 21.52
CA GLN A 43 -9.27 -24.65 20.36
C GLN A 43 -8.27 -25.34 19.43
N PHE A 44 -8.64 -26.51 18.94
CA PHE A 44 -7.83 -27.34 18.06
C PHE A 44 -8.58 -27.53 16.75
N ILE A 45 -7.94 -27.17 15.63
CA ILE A 45 -8.46 -27.38 14.29
C ILE A 45 -7.50 -28.31 13.57
N LYS A 46 -7.95 -29.53 13.28
CA LYS A 46 -7.20 -30.49 12.49
C LYS A 46 -7.68 -30.43 11.05
N ILE A 47 -6.74 -30.20 10.13
CA ILE A 47 -7.00 -30.10 8.70
C ILE A 47 -6.43 -31.35 8.04
N PHE A 48 -7.24 -32.01 7.23
CA PHE A 48 -6.91 -33.27 6.58
C PHE A 48 -7.09 -33.18 5.06
N CYS A 49 -6.34 -33.99 4.33
CA CYS A 49 -6.52 -34.24 2.90
C CYS A 49 -6.68 -35.76 2.66
N SER A 50 -7.36 -36.17 1.59
CA SER A 50 -7.47 -37.59 1.23
C SER A 50 -6.09 -38.17 0.89
N GLU A 51 -5.87 -39.47 1.15
CA GLU A 51 -4.60 -40.12 0.82
C GLU A 51 -4.31 -40.14 -0.69
N GLU A 52 -5.35 -40.23 -1.52
CA GLU A 52 -5.23 -40.24 -2.98
C GLU A 52 -4.81 -38.87 -3.54
N GLU A 53 -5.21 -37.78 -2.89
CA GLU A 53 -4.84 -36.42 -3.30
C GLU A 53 -3.49 -35.99 -2.71
N TYR A 54 -3.07 -36.56 -1.57
CA TYR A 54 -1.88 -36.14 -0.85
C TYR A 54 -0.60 -36.22 -1.70
N ASN A 55 -0.05 -35.05 -2.03
CA ASN A 55 1.23 -34.91 -2.72
C ASN A 55 1.89 -33.57 -2.37
N ASP A 56 3.18 -33.43 -2.68
CA ASP A 56 3.97 -32.23 -2.38
C ASP A 56 3.37 -30.94 -2.95
N LYS A 57 2.69 -31.01 -4.10
CA LYS A 57 2.06 -29.84 -4.72
C LYS A 57 0.90 -29.35 -3.86
N ILE A 58 0.06 -30.26 -3.34
CA ILE A 58 -1.04 -29.91 -2.44
C ILE A 58 -0.51 -29.36 -1.12
N VAL A 59 0.48 -30.02 -0.52
CA VAL A 59 1.10 -29.56 0.74
C VAL A 59 1.70 -28.17 0.59
N ASN A 60 2.46 -27.91 -0.47
CA ASN A 60 3.04 -26.59 -0.72
C ASN A 60 1.95 -25.52 -1.00
N THR A 61 0.90 -25.88 -1.73
CA THR A 61 -0.25 -25.00 -1.98
C THR A 61 -0.96 -24.65 -0.67
N PHE A 62 -1.26 -25.65 0.16
CA PHE A 62 -1.87 -25.48 1.47
C PHE A 62 -1.01 -24.62 2.40
N ASN A 63 0.29 -24.90 2.49
CA ASN A 63 1.22 -24.12 3.32
C ASN A 63 1.32 -22.66 2.88
N LEU A 64 1.25 -22.37 1.57
CA LEU A 64 1.20 -21.00 1.07
C LEU A 64 -0.07 -20.26 1.56
N TYR A 65 -1.23 -20.91 1.54
CA TYR A 65 -2.45 -20.29 2.04
C TYR A 65 -2.42 -20.09 3.55
N MET A 66 -2.02 -21.12 4.30
CA MET A 66 -1.87 -21.01 5.75
C MET A 66 -0.87 -19.92 6.12
N ALA A 67 0.22 -19.76 5.37
CA ALA A 67 1.17 -18.69 5.58
C ALA A 67 0.56 -17.28 5.38
N ASN A 68 -0.35 -17.12 4.43
CA ASN A 68 -1.08 -15.86 4.25
C ASN A 68 -2.06 -15.56 5.40
N ILE A 69 -2.74 -16.58 5.93
CA ILE A 69 -3.60 -16.43 7.12
C ILE A 69 -2.75 -16.00 8.31
N LEU A 70 -1.63 -16.69 8.56
CA LEU A 70 -0.71 -16.35 9.65
C LEU A 70 -0.05 -14.98 9.47
N TYR A 71 0.24 -14.57 8.25
CA TYR A 71 0.72 -13.23 7.93
C TYR A 71 -0.30 -12.16 8.32
N LYS A 72 -1.57 -12.35 7.92
CA LYS A 72 -2.67 -11.44 8.31
C LYS A 72 -2.78 -11.32 9.83
N ILE A 73 -2.69 -12.44 10.54
CA ILE A 73 -2.71 -12.47 12.01
C ILE A 73 -1.51 -11.71 12.59
N ALA A 74 -0.30 -11.91 12.06
CA ALA A 74 0.91 -11.22 12.49
C ALA A 74 0.83 -9.71 12.27
N VAL A 75 0.34 -9.27 11.11
CA VAL A 75 0.14 -7.85 10.79
C VAL A 75 -0.92 -7.23 11.71
N CYS A 76 -2.04 -7.90 11.97
CA CYS A 76 -3.04 -7.42 12.92
C CYS A 76 -2.45 -7.29 14.34
N GLU A 77 -1.67 -8.28 14.78
CA GLU A 77 -1.04 -8.22 16.10
C GLU A 77 -0.06 -7.05 16.22
N PHE A 78 0.77 -6.83 15.19
CA PHE A 78 1.68 -5.69 15.13
C PHE A 78 0.92 -4.37 15.17
N TYR A 79 -0.16 -4.27 14.40
CA TYR A 79 -0.98 -3.07 14.34
C TYR A 79 -1.53 -2.70 15.72
N ASP A 80 -2.14 -3.68 16.40
CA ASP A 80 -2.80 -3.46 17.69
C ASP A 80 -1.82 -3.16 18.83
N ARG A 81 -0.60 -3.71 18.78
CA ARG A 81 0.36 -3.62 19.90
C ARG A 81 1.50 -2.62 19.70
N ASP A 82 2.00 -2.52 18.47
CA ASP A 82 3.34 -1.96 18.22
C ASP A 82 3.34 -0.80 17.23
N MET A 83 2.41 -0.74 16.26
CA MET A 83 2.44 0.23 15.15
C MET A 83 2.55 1.68 15.62
N MET A 84 1.66 2.12 16.50
CA MET A 84 1.65 3.52 16.93
C MET A 84 2.91 3.88 17.73
N ASN A 85 3.39 2.98 18.58
CA ASN A 85 4.63 3.21 19.34
C ASN A 85 5.83 3.26 18.39
N PHE A 86 5.91 2.32 17.44
CA PHE A 86 6.97 2.30 16.44
C PHE A 86 7.00 3.60 15.62
N LEU A 87 5.86 4.08 15.14
CA LEU A 87 5.78 5.33 14.38
C LEU A 87 6.21 6.54 15.22
N ASN A 88 5.74 6.65 16.46
CA ASN A 88 6.12 7.78 17.32
C ASN A 88 7.59 7.75 17.73
N ASP A 89 8.15 6.57 17.99
CA ASP A 89 9.54 6.41 18.43
C ASP A 89 10.53 6.63 17.27
N THR A 90 10.26 6.02 16.11
CA THR A 90 11.15 6.08 14.94
C THR A 90 10.96 7.38 14.14
N TYR A 91 9.74 7.88 14.04
CA TYR A 91 9.36 9.02 13.19
C TYR A 91 8.83 10.21 14.00
N PHE A 92 9.42 10.46 15.18
CA PHE A 92 9.03 11.53 16.12
C PHE A 92 9.00 12.95 15.53
N PHE A 93 9.60 13.18 14.36
CA PHE A 93 9.60 14.47 13.67
C PHE A 93 8.32 14.73 12.87
N LEU A 94 7.50 13.70 12.62
CA LEU A 94 6.20 13.84 11.98
C LEU A 94 5.18 14.45 12.94
N LYS A 95 4.28 15.27 12.41
CA LYS A 95 3.16 15.82 13.19
C LYS A 95 2.13 14.72 13.48
N PRO A 96 1.27 14.88 14.51
CA PRO A 96 0.26 13.87 14.85
C PRO A 96 -0.70 13.51 13.70
N ASP A 97 -1.05 14.46 12.84
CA ASP A 97 -1.87 14.20 11.65
C ASP A 97 -1.11 13.37 10.60
N GLU A 98 0.19 13.65 10.44
CA GLU A 98 1.07 12.97 9.49
C GLU A 98 1.37 11.53 9.93
N ILE A 99 1.53 11.31 11.24
CA ILE A 99 1.63 9.95 11.82
C ILE A 99 0.38 9.14 11.49
N ARG A 100 -0.82 9.73 11.62
CA ARG A 100 -2.08 9.04 11.29
C ARG A 100 -2.19 8.73 9.80
N ASP A 101 -1.78 9.66 8.94
CA ASP A 101 -1.76 9.43 7.49
C ASP A 101 -0.83 8.26 7.14
N VAL A 102 0.39 8.26 7.68
CA VAL A 102 1.38 7.21 7.47
C VAL A 102 0.89 5.87 8.02
N GLU A 103 0.30 5.83 9.21
CA GLU A 103 -0.29 4.62 9.79
C GLU A 103 -1.29 3.95 8.84
N ILE A 104 -2.21 4.75 8.27
CA ILE A 104 -3.22 4.27 7.33
C ILE A 104 -2.57 3.75 6.05
N LEU A 105 -1.59 4.48 5.50
CA LEU A 105 -0.87 4.08 4.29
C LEU A 105 -0.08 2.79 4.52
N SER A 106 0.61 2.67 5.65
CA SER A 106 1.37 1.48 6.04
C SER A 106 0.47 0.27 6.17
N MET A 107 -0.70 0.42 6.80
CA MET A 107 -1.67 -0.68 6.90
C MET A 107 -2.22 -1.10 5.55
N ARG A 108 -2.48 -0.16 4.65
CA ARG A 108 -2.90 -0.45 3.28
C ARG A 108 -1.82 -1.23 2.52
N MET A 109 -0.54 -0.84 2.66
CA MET A 109 0.58 -1.57 2.05
C MET A 109 0.74 -2.98 2.59
N LEU A 110 0.71 -3.15 3.91
CA LEU A 110 0.86 -4.46 4.57
C LEU A 110 -0.28 -5.41 4.15
N LYS A 111 -1.51 -4.91 4.06
CA LYS A 111 -2.65 -5.72 3.57
C LYS A 111 -2.58 -6.01 2.07
N GLY A 112 -1.80 -5.25 1.30
CA GLY A 112 -1.72 -5.37 -0.15
C GLY A 112 -2.96 -4.79 -0.84
N GLU A 113 -3.55 -3.75 -0.26
CA GLU A 113 -4.72 -3.04 -0.78
C GLU A 113 -4.34 -1.90 -1.74
N ASP A 114 -3.04 -1.61 -1.93
CA ASP A 114 -2.60 -0.64 -2.93
C ASP A 114 -2.66 -1.25 -4.33
N LEU A 115 -3.37 -0.54 -5.23
CA LEU A 115 -3.57 -0.96 -6.62
C LEU A 115 -2.54 -0.33 -7.56
N ASN A 116 -1.79 0.67 -7.09
CA ASN A 116 -0.78 1.34 -7.91
C ASN A 116 0.53 0.56 -7.87
N ILE A 117 1.01 0.15 -9.05
CA ILE A 117 2.31 -0.52 -9.19
C ILE A 117 3.38 0.56 -9.40
N ASP A 118 4.14 0.83 -8.35
CA ASP A 118 5.34 1.66 -8.34
C ASP A 118 6.51 0.98 -7.61
N ASP A 119 7.69 1.62 -7.61
CA ASP A 119 8.89 1.09 -6.97
C ASP A 119 8.71 0.81 -5.46
N CYS A 120 7.90 1.62 -4.78
CA CYS A 120 7.57 1.43 -3.36
C CYS A 120 6.74 0.15 -3.17
N SER A 121 5.68 -0.02 -3.96
CA SER A 121 4.81 -1.19 -3.91
C SER A 121 5.58 -2.48 -4.22
N ILE A 122 6.49 -2.47 -5.21
CA ILE A 122 7.31 -3.62 -5.60
C ILE A 122 8.26 -3.99 -4.45
N TYR A 123 8.92 -3.01 -3.85
CA TYR A 123 9.77 -3.24 -2.68
C TYR A 123 8.98 -3.87 -1.52
N CYS A 124 7.81 -3.33 -1.21
CA CYS A 124 6.96 -3.82 -0.13
C CYS A 124 6.44 -5.24 -0.41
N MET A 125 6.06 -5.54 -1.66
CA MET A 125 5.66 -6.89 -2.07
C MET A 125 6.79 -7.91 -1.88
N ASN A 126 8.04 -7.55 -2.22
CA ASN A 126 9.19 -8.42 -1.99
C ASN A 126 9.43 -8.69 -0.50
N ARG A 127 9.29 -7.67 0.36
CA ARG A 127 9.38 -7.83 1.81
C ARG A 127 8.28 -8.71 2.37
N LYS A 128 7.04 -8.52 1.92
CA LYS A 128 5.92 -9.40 2.27
C LYS A 128 6.20 -10.85 1.85
N ASN A 129 6.74 -11.08 0.65
CA ASN A 129 7.11 -12.42 0.19
C ASN A 129 8.19 -13.06 1.08
N ASN A 130 9.15 -12.29 1.58
CA ASN A 130 10.13 -12.79 2.55
C ASN A 130 9.46 -13.26 3.85
N ILE A 131 8.52 -12.47 4.39
CA ILE A 131 7.74 -12.84 5.58
C ILE A 131 6.95 -14.13 5.32
N ILE A 132 6.27 -14.23 4.18
CA ILE A 132 5.52 -15.43 3.79
C ILE A 132 6.45 -16.65 3.73
N ASN A 133 7.65 -16.53 3.15
CA ASN A 133 8.62 -17.62 3.09
C ASN A 133 9.12 -18.06 4.48
N LYS A 134 9.35 -17.12 5.39
CA LYS A 134 9.69 -17.42 6.80
C LYS A 134 8.57 -18.21 7.47
N ILE A 135 7.31 -17.82 7.25
CA ILE A 135 6.14 -18.52 7.79
C ILE A 135 5.98 -19.91 7.18
N ILE A 136 6.15 -20.07 5.86
CA ILE A 136 6.12 -21.38 5.19
C ILE A 136 7.19 -22.30 5.77
N SER A 137 8.38 -21.75 6.06
CA SER A 137 9.47 -22.51 6.67
C SER A 137 9.08 -23.00 8.07
N CYS A 138 8.46 -22.15 8.88
CA CYS A 138 7.92 -22.52 10.19
C CYS A 138 6.83 -23.61 10.09
N LEU A 139 5.94 -23.54 9.10
CA LEU A 139 4.89 -24.55 8.88
C LEU A 139 5.45 -25.92 8.46
N LYS A 140 6.64 -25.96 7.87
CA LYS A 140 7.30 -27.21 7.45
C LYS A 140 8.05 -27.90 8.59
N GLU A 141 8.28 -27.22 9.72
CA GLU A 141 9.00 -27.78 10.86
C GLU A 141 8.15 -28.80 11.64
N ASN A 142 6.85 -28.54 11.78
CA ASN A 142 5.92 -29.37 12.56
C ASN A 142 4.51 -29.34 11.96
N ASP A 143 3.80 -30.46 12.04
CA ASP A 143 2.40 -30.59 11.64
C ASP A 143 1.42 -30.00 12.68
N GLU A 144 1.94 -29.24 13.65
CA GLU A 144 1.16 -28.51 14.66
C GLU A 144 1.69 -27.08 14.79
N ILE A 145 0.80 -26.11 14.77
CA ILE A 145 1.11 -24.70 15.03
C ILE A 145 0.23 -24.14 16.13
N ASN A 146 0.87 -23.66 17.19
CA ASN A 146 0.22 -22.85 18.21
C ASN A 146 0.29 -21.38 17.80
N ILE A 147 -0.86 -20.74 17.57
CA ILE A 147 -0.94 -19.35 17.09
C ILE A 147 -0.35 -18.37 18.11
N ASN A 148 -0.65 -18.54 19.40
CA ASN A 148 -0.11 -17.68 20.45
C ASN A 148 1.42 -17.83 20.55
N GLY A 149 1.91 -19.07 20.44
CA GLY A 149 3.34 -19.37 20.36
C GLY A 149 4.00 -18.77 19.13
N PHE A 150 3.38 -18.91 17.96
CA PHE A 150 3.85 -18.30 16.71
C PHE A 150 4.01 -16.79 16.86
N ILE A 151 2.99 -16.09 17.36
CA ILE A 151 3.06 -14.66 17.64
C ILE A 151 4.13 -14.33 18.69
N THR A 152 4.28 -15.14 19.74
CA THR A 152 5.26 -14.85 20.80
C THR A 152 6.71 -15.02 20.31
N PHE A 153 6.99 -16.07 19.53
CA PHE A 153 8.35 -16.48 19.22
C PHE A 153 8.81 -16.09 17.81
N ARG A 154 7.92 -16.14 16.82
CA ARG A 154 8.26 -15.86 15.42
C ARG A 154 8.08 -14.41 15.04
N MET A 155 7.20 -13.67 15.72
CA MET A 155 6.91 -12.28 15.38
C MET A 155 8.16 -11.38 15.36
N ARG A 156 9.14 -11.64 16.25
CA ARG A 156 10.41 -10.90 16.27
C ARG A 156 11.16 -10.97 14.93
N GLU A 157 11.15 -12.13 14.27
CA GLU A 157 11.82 -12.33 12.98
C GLU A 157 11.02 -11.72 11.81
N LEU A 158 9.70 -11.67 11.94
CA LEU A 158 8.82 -11.07 10.93
C LEU A 158 8.83 -9.54 11.01
N ARG A 159 9.01 -8.99 12.22
CA ARG A 159 8.98 -7.55 12.50
C ARG A 159 9.98 -6.77 11.68
N GLU A 160 11.18 -7.31 11.45
CA GLU A 160 12.20 -6.63 10.65
C GLU A 160 11.70 -6.27 9.24
N ASP A 161 11.04 -7.20 8.54
CA ASP A 161 10.49 -6.93 7.21
C ASP A 161 9.23 -6.05 7.27
N ILE A 162 8.46 -6.07 8.37
CA ILE A 162 7.33 -5.15 8.59
C ILE A 162 7.84 -3.72 8.77
N ASP A 163 8.85 -3.53 9.62
CA ASP A 163 9.49 -2.24 9.87
C ASP A 163 10.02 -1.67 8.55
N PHE A 164 10.72 -2.48 7.73
CA PHE A 164 11.19 -2.05 6.40
C PHE A 164 10.07 -1.63 5.43
N ILE A 165 8.90 -2.27 5.49
CA ILE A 165 7.74 -1.85 4.69
C ILE A 165 7.25 -0.48 5.15
N ILE A 166 7.13 -0.28 6.46
CA ILE A 166 6.69 0.99 7.04
C ILE A 166 7.69 2.10 6.69
N ASP A 167 8.99 1.83 6.80
CA ASP A 167 10.05 2.78 6.45
C ASP A 167 9.93 3.25 5.01
N LYS A 168 9.67 2.33 4.07
CA LYS A 168 9.49 2.67 2.66
C LYS A 168 8.24 3.53 2.43
N VAL A 169 7.17 3.26 3.17
CA VAL A 169 5.94 4.08 3.12
C VAL A 169 6.20 5.48 3.64
N VAL A 170 6.93 5.63 4.74
CA VAL A 170 7.28 6.94 5.30
C VAL A 170 8.15 7.73 4.31
N GLU A 171 9.15 7.08 3.70
CA GLU A 171 10.00 7.69 2.67
C GLU A 171 9.16 8.23 1.52
N LYS A 172 8.23 7.42 0.98
CA LYS A 172 7.31 7.84 -0.09
C LYS A 172 6.44 9.02 0.34
N TYR A 173 5.84 8.94 1.54
CA TYR A 173 5.02 10.01 2.09
C TYR A 173 5.78 11.34 2.20
N MET A 174 7.03 11.28 2.65
CA MET A 174 7.87 12.47 2.78
C MET A 174 8.16 13.12 1.42
N VAL A 175 8.48 12.33 0.40
CA VAL A 175 8.71 12.86 -0.96
C VAL A 175 7.44 13.52 -1.52
N GLU A 176 6.28 12.89 -1.37
CA GLU A 176 5.01 13.46 -1.83
C GLU A 176 4.65 14.75 -1.08
N LYS A 177 4.93 14.80 0.23
CA LYS A 177 4.73 15.99 1.05
C LYS A 177 5.66 17.12 0.62
N GLU A 178 6.95 16.86 0.45
CA GLU A 178 7.93 17.86 -0.01
C GLU A 178 7.52 18.45 -1.36
N TYR A 179 7.07 17.60 -2.29
CA TYR A 179 6.54 18.05 -3.58
C TYR A 179 5.31 18.96 -3.40
N SER A 180 4.35 18.56 -2.56
CA SER A 180 3.15 19.35 -2.26
C SER A 180 3.48 20.71 -1.63
N GLU A 181 4.44 20.74 -0.69
CA GLU A 181 4.92 21.96 -0.05
C GLU A 181 5.62 22.89 -1.03
N PHE A 182 6.44 22.33 -1.93
CA PHE A 182 7.08 23.11 -3.00
C PHE A 182 6.05 23.75 -3.95
N ILE A 183 5.02 23.00 -4.37
CA ILE A 183 3.95 23.55 -5.21
C ILE A 183 3.16 24.63 -4.49
N LYS A 184 2.87 24.45 -3.19
CA LYS A 184 2.19 25.49 -2.37
C LYS A 184 3.02 26.77 -2.31
N LEU A 185 4.34 26.65 -2.16
CA LEU A 185 5.24 27.80 -2.17
C LEU A 185 5.22 28.54 -3.51
N LEU A 186 5.24 27.83 -4.63
CA LEU A 186 5.13 28.44 -5.96
C LEU A 186 3.79 29.16 -6.16
N LYS A 187 2.68 28.55 -5.73
CA LYS A 187 1.35 29.18 -5.78
C LYS A 187 1.32 30.47 -4.98
N TYR A 188 1.89 30.46 -3.77
CA TYR A 188 2.01 31.65 -2.94
C TYR A 188 2.77 32.79 -3.63
N PHE A 189 3.87 32.48 -4.33
CA PHE A 189 4.61 33.49 -5.10
C PHE A 189 3.79 34.09 -6.25
N VAL A 190 2.99 33.28 -6.93
CA VAL A 190 2.09 33.76 -8.00
C VAL A 190 0.97 34.63 -7.41
N GLU A 191 0.40 34.23 -6.28
CA GLU A 191 -0.72 34.94 -5.64
C GLU A 191 -0.36 36.32 -5.09
N ILE A 192 0.88 36.50 -4.59
CA ILE A 192 1.32 37.78 -4.03
C ILE A 192 1.76 38.80 -5.09
N GLN A 193 2.01 38.36 -6.32
CA GLN A 193 2.43 39.26 -7.38
C GLN A 193 1.27 40.15 -7.81
N ASP A 194 1.49 41.47 -7.74
CA ASP A 194 0.57 42.44 -8.30
C ASP A 194 0.39 42.17 -9.81
N SER A 195 -0.84 42.32 -10.29
CA SER A 195 -1.09 42.21 -11.73
C SER A 195 -0.27 43.25 -12.46
N LYS A 196 0.59 42.81 -13.38
CA LYS A 196 1.35 43.70 -14.27
C LYS A 196 0.41 44.53 -15.16
N LEU A 197 -0.79 44.04 -15.41
CA LEU A 197 -1.76 44.62 -16.32
C LEU A 197 -3.11 44.82 -15.62
N GLU A 198 -3.65 46.03 -15.71
CA GLU A 198 -4.94 46.36 -15.11
C GLU A 198 -6.12 45.70 -15.85
N THR A 199 -6.01 45.54 -17.17
CA THR A 199 -7.07 44.92 -17.99
C THR A 199 -6.44 44.23 -19.20
N VAL A 200 -6.97 43.04 -19.49
CA VAL A 200 -6.65 42.28 -20.70
C VAL A 200 -7.95 41.97 -21.44
N ASN A 201 -8.05 42.45 -22.67
CA ASN A 201 -9.15 42.22 -23.58
C ASN A 201 -8.80 41.08 -24.53
N ILE A 202 -9.52 39.97 -24.45
CA ILE A 202 -9.40 38.85 -25.39
C ILE A 202 -10.52 38.97 -26.42
N ILE A 203 -10.16 39.16 -27.68
CA ILE A 203 -11.10 39.37 -28.79
C ILE A 203 -10.93 38.25 -29.79
N ILE A 204 -12.04 37.64 -30.21
CA ILE A 204 -12.07 36.62 -31.28
C ILE A 204 -12.71 37.27 -32.49
N ASP A 205 -12.01 37.27 -33.62
CA ASP A 205 -12.58 37.77 -34.88
C ASP A 205 -13.50 36.74 -35.56
N PRO A 206 -14.29 37.14 -36.57
CA PRO A 206 -15.18 36.22 -37.29
C PRO A 206 -14.47 35.07 -38.01
N ASN A 207 -13.15 35.15 -38.20
CA ASN A 207 -12.33 34.10 -38.80
C ASN A 207 -11.72 33.16 -37.74
N GLY A 208 -12.02 33.37 -36.45
CA GLY A 208 -11.52 32.57 -35.32
C GLY A 208 -10.15 33.01 -34.81
N LYS A 209 -9.62 34.16 -35.24
CA LYS A 209 -8.33 34.67 -34.80
C LYS A 209 -8.45 35.39 -33.45
N TYR A 210 -7.56 35.03 -32.53
CA TYR A 210 -7.45 35.67 -31.21
C TYR A 210 -6.60 36.94 -31.27
N PHE A 211 -7.04 37.97 -30.55
CA PHE A 211 -6.31 39.20 -30.27
C PHE A 211 -6.30 39.44 -28.77
N ILE A 212 -5.14 39.80 -28.22
CA ILE A 212 -4.97 40.17 -26.82
C ILE A 212 -4.58 41.64 -26.78
N ARG A 213 -5.38 42.47 -26.11
CA ARG A 213 -5.15 43.92 -26.01
C ARG A 213 -5.18 44.41 -24.57
N ASP A 214 -4.45 45.49 -24.29
CA ASP A 214 -4.53 46.19 -23.00
C ASP A 214 -5.79 47.07 -22.90
N LYS A 215 -5.87 47.87 -21.83
CA LYS A 215 -6.95 48.84 -21.60
C LYS A 215 -7.02 49.96 -22.64
N ASP A 216 -5.89 50.31 -23.24
CA ASP A 216 -5.76 51.40 -24.22
C ASP A 216 -5.95 50.89 -25.67
N GLY A 217 -6.10 49.57 -25.83
CA GLY A 217 -6.33 48.90 -27.11
C GLY A 217 -5.05 48.49 -27.85
N ASN A 218 -3.88 48.56 -27.20
CA ASN A 218 -2.62 48.13 -27.79
C ASN A 218 -2.54 46.60 -27.84
N ASP A 219 -2.06 46.05 -28.96
CA ASP A 219 -1.86 44.59 -29.11
C ASP A 219 -0.68 44.14 -28.25
N MET A 220 -0.95 43.18 -27.35
CA MET A 220 0.02 42.60 -26.43
C MET A 220 0.28 41.11 -26.70
N LEU A 221 -0.33 40.54 -27.75
CA LEU A 221 -0.23 39.10 -28.01
C LEU A 221 1.23 38.66 -28.16
N ARG A 222 2.04 39.43 -28.91
CA ARG A 222 3.47 39.12 -29.10
C ARG A 222 4.29 39.25 -27.83
N GLU A 223 4.02 40.26 -27.02
CA GLU A 223 4.76 40.49 -25.77
C GLU A 223 4.44 39.41 -24.74
N PHE A 224 3.16 39.06 -24.60
CA PHE A 224 2.69 37.97 -23.76
C PHE A 224 3.28 36.61 -24.17
N LEU A 225 3.27 36.32 -25.47
CA LEU A 225 3.82 35.07 -26.00
C LEU A 225 5.34 34.99 -25.79
N ASN A 226 6.08 36.09 -26.01
CA ASN A 226 7.52 36.14 -25.75
C ASN A 226 7.88 35.97 -24.27
N GLU A 227 7.06 36.46 -23.33
CA GLU A 227 7.25 36.20 -21.90
C GLU A 227 7.00 34.72 -21.54
N LEU A 228 6.07 34.05 -22.21
CA LEU A 228 5.72 32.64 -21.95
C LEU A 228 6.74 31.63 -22.51
N SER A 229 7.27 31.87 -23.72
CA SER A 229 8.21 30.94 -24.37
C SER A 229 9.65 31.10 -23.90
N GLY A 230 10.01 32.23 -23.29
CA GLY A 230 11.41 32.58 -22.98
C GLY A 230 12.29 32.84 -24.21
N GLU A 231 11.74 32.71 -25.43
CA GLU A 231 12.38 32.95 -26.72
C GLU A 231 11.52 33.88 -27.59
N LYS A 232 12.14 34.63 -28.52
CA LYS A 232 11.40 35.46 -29.48
C LYS A 232 10.59 34.58 -30.44
N ILE A 233 9.27 34.57 -30.27
CA ILE A 233 8.34 33.88 -31.16
C ILE A 233 8.22 34.67 -32.47
N THR A 234 8.38 33.95 -33.59
CA THR A 234 8.13 34.45 -34.94
C THR A 234 6.70 34.09 -35.38
N GLU A 235 6.17 34.76 -36.42
CA GLU A 235 4.79 34.54 -36.91
C GLU A 235 4.49 33.07 -37.24
N ASN A 236 5.49 32.29 -37.66
CA ASN A 236 5.33 30.87 -38.00
C ASN A 236 5.17 29.94 -36.79
N ASN A 237 5.69 30.31 -35.61
CA ASN A 237 5.59 29.50 -34.39
C ASN A 237 4.35 29.85 -33.56
N LEU A 238 3.58 30.84 -34.01
CA LEU A 238 2.43 31.40 -33.31
C LEU A 238 1.16 30.57 -33.54
N GLU A 239 1.07 29.86 -34.66
CA GLU A 239 -0.04 28.95 -34.98
C GLU A 239 0.02 27.64 -34.18
N ASP A 240 1.21 27.18 -33.77
CA ASP A 240 1.38 25.96 -32.99
C ASP A 240 1.11 26.16 -31.47
N LEU A 241 0.99 27.42 -31.02
CA LEU A 241 0.85 27.78 -29.60
C LEU A 241 -0.58 28.19 -29.18
N ILE A 242 -1.50 28.39 -30.14
CA ILE A 242 -2.89 28.85 -29.97
C ILE A 242 -3.84 27.74 -30.39
#